data_AF-A0A7K1ZVE0-F1
#
_entry.id   AF-A0A7K1ZVE0-F1
#
_cell.length_a   1.000
_cell.length_b   1.000
_cell.length_c   1.000
_cell.angle_alpha   90.00
_cell.angle_beta   90.00
_cell.angle_gamma   90.00
#
_symmetry.space_group_name_H-M   'P 1'
#
loop_
_entity.id
_entity.type
_entity.pdbx_description
1 polymer ?
#
loop_
_entity_poly.entity_id
_entity_poly.type
_entity_poly.pdbx_seq_one_letter_code
_entity_poly.pdbx_strand_id
1 'polypeptide(L)'
;MVAGSGFVFDLFHTLVDPEHFRSPEFRRVEAVADACGMDRKKFGEFWSATYVERETTPIDPVELVERFCEAEREPLTAVERASIDEILGVCQDQALRAPEPGIVDLVARLARQRPIGVLSNCHQREVRCWAESPLARHVTVFGRSCDIGAMKPDLRPYRWMAAQLRIESAESVYVGNGSSDELAGARRAGFGYIVHCNVFDRSNGLVKPEEQLRRAGQADTTVDTVEELDDALSFTGHCAGSHVSSA
;
A
#
# COMPACT_ATOMS: atom_id res chain seq x y z
N MET A 1 8.15 22.13 18.36
CA MET A 1 6.99 22.22 17.44
C MET A 1 5.93 21.31 18.00
N VAL A 2 4.69 21.77 18.11
CA VAL A 2 3.58 20.91 18.55
C VAL A 2 3.38 19.88 17.44
N ALA A 3 3.63 18.60 17.73
CA ALA A 3 3.31 17.52 16.80
C ALA A 3 1.78 17.46 16.68
N GLY A 4 1.24 17.58 15.48
CA GLY A 4 -0.21 17.50 15.25
C GLY A 4 -0.67 16.05 15.07
N SER A 5 -1.96 15.83 14.90
CA SER A 5 -2.47 14.52 14.43
C SER A 5 -2.46 14.45 12.90
N GLY A 6 -2.44 13.23 12.37
CA GLY A 6 -2.54 12.97 10.93
C GLY A 6 -3.33 11.70 10.60
N PHE A 7 -3.53 11.50 9.30
CA PHE A 7 -4.03 10.24 8.76
C PHE A 7 -2.91 9.53 8.01
N VAL A 8 -2.71 8.25 8.29
CA VAL A 8 -1.78 7.39 7.54
C VAL A 8 -2.57 6.27 6.91
N PHE A 9 -2.56 6.20 5.59
CA PHE A 9 -3.23 5.16 4.82
C PHE A 9 -2.22 4.16 4.27
N ASP A 10 -2.59 2.89 4.23
CA ASP A 10 -2.05 1.98 3.25
C ASP A 10 -2.53 2.35 1.82
N LEU A 11 -1.89 1.78 0.79
CA LEU A 11 -2.18 2.10 -0.61
C LEU A 11 -3.06 1.03 -1.29
N PHE A 12 -2.48 -0.14 -1.56
CA PHE A 12 -3.12 -1.17 -2.37
C PHE A 12 -4.15 -1.96 -1.56
N HIS A 13 -5.33 -2.14 -2.13
CA HIS A 13 -6.51 -2.68 -1.46
C HIS A 13 -7.03 -1.81 -0.30
N THR A 14 -6.55 -0.56 -0.16
CA THR A 14 -7.01 0.43 0.82
C THR A 14 -7.53 1.70 0.16
N LEU A 15 -6.68 2.38 -0.63
CA LEU A 15 -7.05 3.58 -1.40
C LEU A 15 -7.29 3.28 -2.88
N VAL A 16 -6.61 2.27 -3.41
CA VAL A 16 -6.74 1.81 -4.80
C VAL A 16 -6.67 0.29 -4.84
N ASP A 17 -7.39 -0.36 -5.75
CA ASP A 17 -7.32 -1.81 -5.92
C ASP A 17 -6.87 -2.20 -7.34
N PRO A 18 -5.65 -2.73 -7.51
CA PRO A 18 -5.19 -3.28 -8.78
C PRO A 18 -6.04 -4.47 -9.28
N GLU A 19 -6.76 -5.18 -8.41
CA GLU A 19 -7.58 -6.34 -8.79
C GLU A 19 -8.74 -5.98 -9.71
N HIS A 20 -9.25 -4.76 -9.66
CA HIS A 20 -10.25 -4.27 -10.62
C HIS A 20 -9.77 -4.30 -12.07
N PHE A 21 -8.45 -4.25 -12.29
CA PHE A 21 -7.83 -4.17 -13.61
C PHE A 21 -7.18 -5.49 -14.04
N ARG A 22 -7.23 -6.51 -13.18
CA ARG A 22 -6.55 -7.77 -13.39
C ARG A 22 -7.54 -8.83 -13.85
N SER A 23 -7.27 -9.44 -15.00
CA SER A 23 -8.06 -10.59 -15.44
C SER A 23 -7.91 -11.74 -14.43
N PRO A 24 -8.99 -12.50 -14.13
CA PRO A 24 -8.94 -13.64 -13.22
C PRO A 24 -7.91 -14.72 -13.58
N GLU A 25 -7.58 -14.84 -14.87
CA GLU A 25 -6.60 -15.78 -15.42
C GLU A 25 -5.17 -15.25 -15.35
N PHE A 26 -4.99 -13.94 -15.14
CA PHE A 26 -3.67 -13.33 -15.13
C PHE A 26 -2.87 -13.75 -13.88
N ARG A 27 -1.73 -14.37 -14.12
CA ARG A 27 -0.76 -14.77 -13.10
C ARG A 27 0.55 -14.04 -13.39
N ARG A 28 0.78 -12.91 -12.72
CA ARG A 28 1.91 -11.99 -12.98
C ARG A 28 3.24 -12.73 -13.10
N VAL A 29 3.56 -13.57 -12.10
CA VAL A 29 4.84 -14.30 -12.05
C VAL A 29 4.99 -15.29 -13.21
N GLU A 30 3.92 -16.00 -13.57
CA GLU A 30 3.93 -16.92 -14.71
C GLU A 30 4.03 -16.17 -16.04
N ALA A 31 3.32 -15.05 -16.18
CA ALA A 31 3.37 -14.21 -17.37
C ALA A 31 4.77 -13.62 -17.61
N VAL A 32 5.48 -13.22 -16.54
CA VAL A 32 6.88 -12.79 -16.66
C VAL A 32 7.77 -13.95 -17.09
N ALA A 33 7.64 -15.12 -16.46
CA ALA A 33 8.42 -16.30 -16.84
C ALA A 33 8.20 -16.68 -18.31
N ASP A 34 6.95 -16.68 -18.78
CA ASP A 34 6.62 -16.95 -20.17
C ASP A 34 7.22 -15.90 -21.12
N ALA A 35 7.14 -14.61 -20.76
CA ALA A 35 7.67 -13.52 -21.56
C ALA A 35 9.19 -13.56 -21.73
N CYS A 36 9.93 -14.10 -20.75
CA CYS A 36 11.38 -14.33 -20.87
C CYS A 36 11.76 -15.76 -21.30
N GLY A 37 10.78 -16.64 -21.55
CA GLY A 37 11.00 -18.03 -21.96
C GLY A 37 11.63 -18.90 -20.87
N MET A 38 11.36 -18.59 -19.60
CA MET A 38 11.90 -19.29 -18.43
C MET A 38 10.94 -20.35 -17.88
N ASP A 39 11.50 -21.32 -17.16
CA ASP A 39 10.69 -22.26 -16.39
C ASP A 39 9.91 -21.53 -15.28
N ARG A 40 8.58 -21.63 -15.31
CA ARG A 40 7.68 -20.93 -14.37
C ARG A 40 7.98 -21.26 -12.91
N LYS A 41 8.34 -22.51 -12.61
CA LYS A 41 8.59 -22.95 -11.24
C LYS A 41 9.90 -22.37 -10.72
N LYS A 42 11.00 -22.52 -11.47
CA LYS A 42 12.30 -21.93 -11.13
C LYS A 42 12.19 -20.42 -10.96
N PHE A 43 11.52 -19.74 -11.90
CA PHE A 43 11.31 -18.30 -11.82
C PHE A 43 10.46 -17.92 -10.60
N GLY A 44 9.38 -18.66 -10.31
CA GLY A 44 8.55 -18.42 -9.15
C GLY A 44 9.29 -18.58 -7.82
N GLU A 45 10.17 -19.57 -7.71
CA GLU A 45 11.05 -19.77 -6.55
C GLU A 45 12.04 -18.59 -6.39
N PHE A 46 12.69 -18.19 -7.48
CA PHE A 46 13.58 -17.02 -7.50
C PHE A 46 12.85 -15.72 -7.13
N TRP A 47 11.66 -15.50 -7.71
CA TRP A 47 10.84 -14.33 -7.44
C TRP A 47 10.39 -14.29 -5.98
N SER A 48 10.05 -15.44 -5.40
CA SER A 48 9.72 -15.53 -3.97
C SER A 48 10.94 -15.24 -3.09
N ALA A 49 12.10 -15.79 -3.42
CA ALA A 49 13.34 -15.59 -2.67
C ALA A 49 13.82 -14.13 -2.65
N THR A 50 13.51 -13.37 -3.70
CA THR A 50 13.89 -11.95 -3.84
C THR A 50 12.81 -10.99 -3.33
N TYR A 51 11.73 -11.48 -2.71
CA TYR A 51 10.64 -10.64 -2.18
C TYR A 51 11.15 -9.54 -1.24
N VAL A 52 11.93 -9.91 -0.22
CA VAL A 52 12.44 -8.94 0.75
C VAL A 52 13.33 -7.89 0.09
N GLU A 53 14.20 -8.30 -0.85
CA GLU A 53 15.06 -7.38 -1.60
C GLU A 53 14.22 -6.37 -2.40
N ARG A 54 13.20 -6.83 -3.14
CA ARG A 54 12.29 -5.95 -3.90
C ARG A 54 11.57 -4.95 -3.02
N GLU A 55 11.05 -5.41 -1.89
CA GLU A 55 10.23 -4.59 -1.00
C GLU A 55 11.05 -3.65 -0.11
N THR A 56 12.36 -3.84 0.03
CA THR A 56 13.18 -3.06 0.97
C THR A 56 14.41 -2.42 0.33
N THR A 57 14.55 -2.50 -0.99
CA THR A 57 15.62 -1.81 -1.72
C THR A 57 15.06 -1.11 -2.95
N PRO A 58 15.67 0.01 -3.39
CA PRO A 58 15.23 0.78 -4.55
C PRO A 58 15.69 0.12 -5.86
N ILE A 59 15.51 -1.21 -5.98
CA ILE A 59 15.89 -1.97 -7.16
C ILE A 59 14.77 -1.96 -8.20
N ASP A 60 15.15 -1.87 -9.48
CA ASP A 60 14.20 -2.10 -10.56
C ASP A 60 13.92 -3.61 -10.65
N PRO A 61 12.68 -4.06 -10.43
CA PRO A 61 12.35 -5.49 -10.56
C PRO A 61 12.63 -6.06 -11.95
N VAL A 62 12.72 -5.24 -13.01
CA VAL A 62 13.13 -5.72 -14.33
C VAL A 62 14.60 -6.16 -14.33
N GLU A 63 15.48 -5.45 -13.61
CA GLU A 63 16.89 -5.84 -13.45
C GLU A 63 17.03 -7.17 -12.68
N LEU A 64 16.12 -7.45 -11.75
CA LEU A 64 16.03 -8.76 -11.09
C LEU A 64 15.68 -9.88 -12.06
N VAL A 65 14.75 -9.63 -12.97
CA VAL A 65 14.40 -10.60 -14.02
C VAL A 65 15.57 -10.80 -14.99
N GLU A 66 16.26 -9.72 -15.37
CA GLU A 66 17.48 -9.78 -16.20
C GLU A 66 18.56 -10.64 -15.55
N ARG A 67 18.88 -10.40 -14.26
CA ARG A 67 19.86 -11.20 -13.50
C ARG A 67 19.50 -12.70 -13.47
N PHE A 68 18.22 -13.02 -13.37
CA PHE A 68 17.78 -14.43 -13.43
C PHE A 68 17.97 -15.02 -14.83
N CYS A 69 17.63 -14.27 -15.88
CA CYS A 69 17.74 -14.74 -17.26
C CYS A 69 19.20 -14.94 -17.69
N GLU A 70 20.13 -14.07 -17.28
CA GLU A 70 21.56 -14.15 -17.63
C GLU A 70 22.23 -15.46 -17.18
N ALA A 71 21.70 -16.11 -16.14
CA ALA A 71 22.22 -17.40 -15.67
C ALA A 71 21.81 -18.59 -16.56
N GLU A 72 20.77 -18.43 -17.39
CA GLU A 72 20.12 -19.52 -18.12
C GLU A 72 20.10 -19.28 -19.64
N ARG A 73 20.28 -18.04 -20.11
CA ARG A 73 20.26 -17.68 -21.55
C ARG A 73 20.92 -16.33 -21.87
N GLU A 74 20.86 -15.96 -23.15
CA GLU A 74 21.26 -14.65 -23.66
C GLU A 74 20.46 -13.48 -23.00
N PRO A 75 21.06 -12.27 -22.91
CA PRO A 75 20.41 -11.10 -22.33
C PRO A 75 19.05 -10.78 -22.96
N LEU A 76 18.16 -10.19 -22.16
CA LEU A 76 16.84 -9.76 -22.63
C LEU A 76 16.96 -8.67 -23.71
N THR A 77 16.18 -8.81 -24.76
CA THR A 77 16.01 -7.77 -25.77
C THR A 77 15.23 -6.58 -25.17
N ALA A 78 15.35 -5.40 -25.79
CA ALA A 78 14.59 -4.22 -25.36
C ALA A 78 13.06 -4.45 -25.39
N VAL A 79 12.58 -5.29 -26.31
CA VAL A 79 11.15 -5.64 -26.43
C VAL A 79 10.72 -6.55 -25.28
N GLU A 80 11.50 -7.59 -24.95
CA GLU A 80 11.22 -8.45 -23.79
C GLU A 80 11.25 -7.64 -22.49
N ARG A 81 12.25 -6.76 -22.33
CA ARG A 81 12.37 -5.86 -21.18
C ARG A 81 11.13 -4.99 -21.00
N ALA A 82 10.65 -4.35 -22.08
CA ALA A 82 9.44 -3.56 -22.05
C ALA A 82 8.19 -4.39 -21.73
N SER A 83 8.09 -5.61 -22.27
CA SER A 83 6.97 -6.51 -21.97
C SER A 83 6.96 -6.94 -20.51
N ILE A 84 8.12 -7.23 -19.92
CA ILE A 84 8.25 -7.61 -18.50
C ILE A 84 7.86 -6.43 -17.62
N ASP A 85 8.35 -5.23 -17.94
CA ASP A 85 8.00 -4.00 -17.23
C ASP A 85 6.48 -3.76 -17.23
N GLU A 86 5.82 -3.95 -18.38
CA GLU A 86 4.37 -3.83 -18.52
C GLU A 86 3.64 -4.87 -17.65
N ILE A 87 4.00 -6.15 -17.76
CA ILE A 87 3.39 -7.25 -16.99
C ILE A 87 3.49 -7.00 -15.49
N LEU A 88 4.62 -6.47 -15.02
CA LEU A 88 4.87 -6.26 -13.60
C LEU A 88 4.00 -5.16 -12.98
N GLY A 89 3.58 -4.15 -13.74
CA GLY A 89 2.96 -2.96 -13.15
C GLY A 89 1.69 -2.43 -13.82
N VAL A 90 1.24 -2.97 -14.95
CA VAL A 90 0.08 -2.42 -15.69
C VAL A 90 -1.17 -2.26 -14.82
N CYS A 91 -1.51 -3.28 -14.01
CA CYS A 91 -2.69 -3.20 -13.14
C CYS A 91 -2.52 -2.14 -12.04
N GLN A 92 -1.32 -2.00 -11.47
CA GLN A 92 -1.02 -0.96 -10.49
C GLN A 92 -1.05 0.43 -11.10
N ASP A 93 -0.48 0.60 -12.30
CA ASP A 93 -0.51 1.87 -13.02
C ASP A 93 -1.94 2.33 -13.30
N GLN A 94 -2.79 1.40 -13.73
CA GLN A 94 -4.21 1.68 -13.98
C GLN A 94 -4.94 2.07 -12.68
N ALA A 95 -4.71 1.33 -11.59
CA ALA A 95 -5.30 1.65 -10.29
C ALA A 95 -4.85 3.01 -9.74
N LEU A 96 -3.60 3.40 -9.98
CA LEU A 96 -3.07 4.70 -9.58
C LEU A 96 -3.63 5.85 -10.42
N ARG A 97 -3.82 5.65 -11.72
CA ARG A 97 -4.38 6.66 -12.65
C ARG A 97 -5.90 6.84 -12.50
N ALA A 98 -6.61 5.79 -12.13
CA ALA A 98 -8.07 5.78 -12.02
C ALA A 98 -8.55 5.28 -10.64
N PRO A 99 -8.17 5.95 -9.53
CA PRO A 99 -8.75 5.68 -8.21
C PRO A 99 -10.26 5.94 -8.23
N GLU A 100 -10.99 5.25 -7.36
CA GLU A 100 -12.44 5.46 -7.23
C GLU A 100 -12.73 6.93 -6.85
N PRO A 101 -13.68 7.62 -7.52
CA PRO A 101 -13.97 9.03 -7.26
C PRO A 101 -14.30 9.33 -5.79
N GLY A 102 -15.05 8.44 -5.12
CA GLY A 102 -15.38 8.59 -3.71
C GLY A 102 -14.15 8.61 -2.79
N ILE A 103 -13.13 7.79 -3.09
CA ILE A 103 -11.86 7.80 -2.35
C ILE A 103 -11.10 9.11 -2.60
N VAL A 104 -11.07 9.60 -3.84
CA VAL A 104 -10.40 10.86 -4.18
C VAL A 104 -11.05 12.02 -3.43
N ASP A 105 -12.38 12.09 -3.40
CA ASP A 105 -13.12 13.14 -2.72
C ASP A 105 -12.92 13.08 -1.19
N LEU A 106 -12.93 11.88 -0.61
CA LEU A 106 -12.61 11.63 0.79
C LEU A 106 -11.20 12.15 1.14
N VAL A 107 -10.18 11.68 0.44
CA VAL A 107 -8.77 12.07 0.69
C VAL A 107 -8.60 13.59 0.50
N ALA A 108 -9.18 14.17 -0.54
CA ALA A 108 -9.13 15.61 -0.79
C ALA A 108 -9.76 16.43 0.35
N ARG A 109 -10.85 15.95 0.96
CA ARG A 109 -11.50 16.61 2.10
C ARG A 109 -10.69 16.45 3.39
N LEU A 110 -10.16 15.26 3.66
CA LEU A 110 -9.34 15.00 4.85
C LEU A 110 -8.04 15.81 4.84
N ALA A 111 -7.42 15.99 3.66
CA ALA A 111 -6.18 16.75 3.49
C ALA A 111 -6.33 18.23 3.85
N ARG A 112 -7.56 18.77 3.88
CA ARG A 112 -7.84 20.15 4.33
C ARG A 112 -7.85 20.28 5.85
N GLN A 113 -7.91 19.16 6.58
CA GLN A 113 -8.02 19.12 8.04
C GLN A 113 -6.68 18.77 8.69
N ARG A 114 -6.01 17.74 8.17
CA ARG A 114 -4.79 17.17 8.74
C ARG A 114 -3.86 16.68 7.62
N PRO A 115 -2.54 16.63 7.86
CA PRO A 115 -1.62 16.04 6.91
C PRO A 115 -1.93 14.56 6.67
N ILE A 116 -1.71 14.12 5.44
CA ILE A 116 -1.96 12.73 5.01
C ILE A 116 -0.65 12.08 4.61
N GLY A 117 -0.39 10.90 5.17
CA GLY A 117 0.63 9.98 4.70
C GLY A 117 0.02 8.81 3.97
N VAL A 118 0.72 8.31 2.95
CA VAL A 118 0.50 6.98 2.39
C VAL A 118 1.73 6.12 2.69
N LEU A 119 1.57 4.96 3.30
CA LEU A 119 2.66 4.05 3.67
C LEU A 119 2.41 2.68 3.07
N SER A 120 3.20 2.29 2.07
CA SER A 120 2.98 1.07 1.30
C SER A 120 4.21 0.15 1.32
N ASN A 121 3.97 -1.15 1.52
CA ASN A 121 4.91 -2.18 1.11
C ASN A 121 4.81 -2.28 -0.41
N CYS A 122 5.82 -1.77 -1.10
CA CYS A 122 5.88 -1.80 -2.56
C CYS A 122 7.32 -1.76 -3.05
N HIS A 123 7.53 -2.36 -4.22
CA HIS A 123 8.74 -2.17 -5.01
C HIS A 123 8.57 -1.05 -6.04
N GLN A 124 9.68 -0.53 -6.58
CA GLN A 124 9.66 0.69 -7.41
C GLN A 124 8.67 0.67 -8.58
N ARG A 125 8.55 -0.47 -9.27
CA ARG A 125 7.68 -0.60 -10.43
C ARG A 125 6.20 -0.40 -10.13
N GLU A 126 5.71 -0.84 -8.96
CA GLU A 126 4.28 -0.80 -8.62
C GLU A 126 3.75 0.62 -8.45
N VAL A 127 4.64 1.54 -8.08
CA VAL A 127 4.26 2.90 -7.69
C VAL A 127 4.87 3.96 -8.60
N ARG A 128 5.41 3.53 -9.75
CA ARG A 128 6.07 4.40 -10.73
C ARG A 128 5.13 5.51 -11.22
N CYS A 129 3.85 5.21 -11.39
CA CYS A 129 2.83 6.16 -11.85
C CYS A 129 2.17 6.95 -10.71
N TRP A 130 2.69 6.91 -9.47
CA TRP A 130 2.10 7.63 -8.33
C TRP A 130 1.90 9.12 -8.62
N ALA A 131 2.86 9.78 -9.27
CA ALA A 131 2.78 11.21 -9.58
C ALA A 131 1.63 11.57 -10.54
N GLU A 132 1.11 10.60 -11.30
CA GLU A 132 -0.04 10.77 -12.19
C GLU A 132 -1.38 10.58 -11.44
N SER A 133 -1.34 10.07 -10.20
CA SER A 133 -2.55 9.78 -9.44
C SER A 133 -3.28 11.04 -8.99
N PRO A 134 -4.62 11.11 -9.13
CA PRO A 134 -5.45 12.15 -8.51
C PRO A 134 -5.24 12.30 -7.00
N LEU A 135 -4.79 11.23 -6.32
CA LEU A 135 -4.50 11.23 -4.88
C LEU A 135 -3.21 11.98 -4.53
N ALA A 136 -2.21 11.99 -5.43
CA ALA A 136 -0.86 12.44 -5.12
C ALA A 136 -0.79 13.89 -4.65
N ARG A 137 -1.62 14.77 -5.22
CA ARG A 137 -1.70 16.20 -4.84
C ARG A 137 -2.28 16.45 -3.45
N HIS A 138 -2.91 15.45 -2.84
CA HIS A 138 -3.55 15.54 -1.52
C HIS A 138 -2.73 14.85 -0.42
N VAL A 139 -1.69 14.10 -0.80
CA VAL A 139 -0.83 13.37 0.12
C VAL A 139 0.42 14.19 0.44
N THR A 140 0.69 14.40 1.72
CA THR A 140 1.84 15.15 2.20
C THR A 140 3.13 14.34 2.09
N VAL A 141 3.08 13.05 2.43
CA VAL A 141 4.23 12.13 2.38
C VAL A 141 3.80 10.80 1.81
N PHE A 142 4.55 10.29 0.83
CA PHE A 142 4.40 8.92 0.35
C PHE A 142 5.63 8.10 0.76
N GLY A 143 5.44 7.18 1.71
CA GLY A 143 6.43 6.26 2.19
C GLY A 143 6.36 4.93 1.45
N ARG A 144 7.42 4.62 0.72
CA ARG A 144 7.59 3.36 -0.02
C ARG A 144 8.60 2.50 0.72
N SER A 145 8.25 1.26 1.04
CA SER A 145 9.14 0.36 1.78
C SER A 145 10.51 0.18 1.10
N CYS A 146 10.53 0.15 -0.23
CA CYS A 146 11.75 0.05 -1.03
C CYS A 146 12.73 1.22 -0.84
N ASP A 147 12.24 2.43 -0.53
CA ASP A 147 13.10 3.56 -0.19
C ASP A 147 13.47 3.59 1.31
N ILE A 148 12.53 3.19 2.16
CA ILE A 148 12.67 3.24 3.61
C ILE A 148 13.69 2.19 4.10
N GLY A 149 13.82 1.07 3.39
CA GLY A 149 14.69 -0.04 3.79
C GLY A 149 14.02 -1.01 4.77
N ALA A 150 12.71 -0.90 4.95
CA ALA A 150 11.92 -1.74 5.83
C ALA A 150 10.45 -1.78 5.37
N MET A 151 9.76 -2.88 5.66
CA MET A 151 8.36 -3.09 5.32
C MET A 151 7.50 -3.24 6.57
N LYS A 152 6.23 -2.88 6.48
CA LYS A 152 5.20 -3.23 7.47
C LYS A 152 5.20 -4.76 7.61
N PRO A 153 5.14 -5.31 8.85
CA PRO A 153 4.71 -4.65 10.08
C PRO A 153 5.87 -4.27 11.02
N ASP A 154 7.09 -4.12 10.48
CA ASP A 154 8.22 -3.55 11.23
C ASP A 154 7.88 -2.14 11.74
N LEU A 155 8.43 -1.71 12.88
CA LEU A 155 8.14 -0.39 13.44
C LEU A 155 8.80 0.76 12.67
N ARG A 156 9.89 0.50 11.94
CA ARG A 156 10.70 1.51 11.25
C ARG A 156 9.89 2.32 10.24
N PRO A 157 9.07 1.73 9.34
CA PRO A 157 8.29 2.51 8.36
C PRO A 157 7.23 3.41 9.00
N TYR A 158 6.57 2.94 10.06
CA TYR A 158 5.59 3.76 10.79
C TYR A 158 6.24 4.96 11.48
N ARG A 159 7.37 4.74 12.18
CA ARG A 159 8.13 5.81 12.84
C ARG A 159 8.70 6.80 11.84
N TRP A 160 9.20 6.31 10.71
CA TRP A 160 9.64 7.16 9.61
C TRP A 160 8.49 8.03 9.11
N MET A 161 7.31 7.44 8.86
CA MET A 161 6.14 8.18 8.38
C MET A 161 5.70 9.26 9.37
N ALA A 162 5.59 8.93 10.66
CA ALA A 162 5.22 9.90 11.69
C ALA A 162 6.22 11.07 11.75
N ALA A 163 7.52 10.78 11.66
CA ALA A 163 8.57 11.80 11.63
C ALA A 163 8.50 12.70 10.38
N GLN A 164 8.28 12.13 9.19
CA GLN A 164 8.16 12.90 7.94
C GLN A 164 6.92 13.80 7.94
N LEU A 165 5.78 13.30 8.44
CA LEU A 165 4.55 14.08 8.57
C LEU A 165 4.57 15.06 9.75
N ARG A 166 5.52 14.89 10.69
CA ARG A 166 5.62 15.65 11.94
C ARG A 166 4.36 15.53 12.81
N ILE A 167 3.87 14.29 12.93
CA ILE A 167 2.66 13.96 13.69
C ILE A 167 2.97 13.15 14.95
N GLU A 168 2.06 13.18 15.91
CA GLU A 168 2.05 12.28 17.07
C GLU A 168 1.22 11.05 16.75
N SER A 169 1.82 9.86 16.80
CA SER A 169 1.12 8.61 16.48
C SER A 169 -0.07 8.38 17.41
N ALA A 170 0.05 8.70 18.69
CA ALA A 170 -1.02 8.49 19.68
C ALA A 170 -2.30 9.30 19.40
N GLU A 171 -2.21 10.39 18.65
CA GLU A 171 -3.36 11.22 18.24
C GLU A 171 -3.77 10.98 16.77
N SER A 172 -3.04 10.10 16.07
CA SER A 172 -3.19 9.87 14.64
C SER A 172 -3.95 8.58 14.34
N VAL A 173 -4.48 8.53 13.12
CA VAL A 173 -5.25 7.39 12.62
C VAL A 173 -4.43 6.62 11.59
N TYR A 174 -4.39 5.30 11.71
CA TYR A 174 -3.91 4.41 10.65
C TYR A 174 -5.09 3.70 9.99
N VAL A 175 -5.09 3.63 8.67
CA VAL A 175 -6.13 2.98 7.85
C VAL A 175 -5.46 1.99 6.92
N GLY A 176 -5.91 0.74 6.91
CA GLY A 176 -5.36 -0.28 6.00
C GLY A 176 -6.25 -1.51 5.88
N ASN A 177 -6.01 -2.34 4.88
CA ASN A 177 -6.77 -3.56 4.62
C ASN A 177 -6.36 -4.75 5.50
N GLY A 178 -5.31 -4.60 6.31
CA GLY A 178 -4.87 -5.65 7.24
C GLY A 178 -3.95 -6.70 6.65
N SER A 179 -3.55 -6.55 5.39
CA SER A 179 -2.51 -7.39 4.81
C SER A 179 -1.17 -7.20 5.53
N SER A 180 -0.30 -8.22 5.48
CA SER A 180 1.05 -8.16 6.08
C SER A 180 1.11 -7.80 7.57
N ASP A 181 0.03 -8.09 8.34
CA ASP A 181 -0.11 -7.73 9.76
C ASP A 181 0.08 -6.22 10.05
N GLU A 182 -0.24 -5.38 9.07
CA GLU A 182 0.03 -3.95 9.15
C GLU A 182 -0.77 -3.23 10.25
N LEU A 183 -1.97 -3.70 10.58
CA LEU A 183 -2.83 -3.09 11.60
C LEU A 183 -2.24 -3.32 12.99
N ALA A 184 -1.83 -4.57 13.26
CA ALA A 184 -1.06 -4.90 14.45
C ALA A 184 0.28 -4.13 14.50
N GLY A 185 0.95 -3.96 13.35
CA GLY A 185 2.16 -3.14 13.23
C GLY A 185 1.94 -1.69 13.63
N ALA A 186 0.90 -1.05 13.08
CA ALA A 186 0.51 0.32 13.38
C ALA A 186 0.16 0.49 14.86
N ARG A 187 -0.59 -0.47 15.45
CA ARG A 187 -0.89 -0.46 16.89
C ARG A 187 0.39 -0.49 17.74
N ARG A 188 1.33 -1.40 17.44
CA ARG A 188 2.62 -1.47 18.14
C ARG A 188 3.47 -0.23 17.94
N ALA A 189 3.30 0.48 16.81
CA ALA A 189 3.94 1.76 16.56
C ALA A 189 3.31 2.94 17.32
N GLY A 190 2.19 2.72 18.03
CA GLY A 190 1.55 3.70 18.89
C GLY A 190 0.46 4.51 18.22
N PHE A 191 -0.08 4.09 17.07
CA PHE A 191 -1.22 4.77 16.47
C PHE A 191 -2.45 4.70 17.39
N GLY A 192 -3.07 5.85 17.64
CA GLY A 192 -4.18 6.00 18.58
C GLY A 192 -5.45 5.33 18.10
N TYR A 193 -5.71 5.37 16.80
CA TYR A 193 -6.89 4.76 16.20
C TYR A 193 -6.52 3.96 14.94
N ILE A 194 -7.05 2.75 14.83
CA ILE A 194 -6.78 1.81 13.74
C ILE A 194 -8.09 1.46 13.06
N VAL A 195 -8.17 1.74 11.75
CA VAL A 195 -9.33 1.40 10.91
C VAL A 195 -8.93 0.26 9.98
N HIS A 196 -9.67 -0.83 10.05
CA HIS A 196 -9.63 -1.88 9.03
C HIS A 196 -10.52 -1.48 7.87
N CYS A 197 -9.92 -1.17 6.71
CA CYS A 197 -10.61 -0.78 5.50
C CYS A 197 -10.85 -2.01 4.62
N ASN A 198 -12.10 -2.46 4.53
CA ASN A 198 -12.51 -3.66 3.79
C ASN A 198 -13.27 -3.33 2.49
N VAL A 199 -13.18 -2.07 2.03
CA VAL A 199 -13.93 -1.54 0.88
C VAL A 199 -13.71 -2.38 -0.39
N PHE A 200 -12.47 -2.83 -0.63
CA PHE A 200 -12.11 -3.60 -1.82
C PHE A 200 -12.07 -5.12 -1.60
N ASP A 201 -11.68 -5.57 -0.40
CA ASP A 201 -11.52 -7.00 -0.10
C ASP A 201 -12.86 -7.76 -0.09
N ARG A 202 -13.98 -7.06 0.18
CA ARG A 202 -15.32 -7.67 0.09
C ARG A 202 -15.77 -7.93 -1.35
N SER A 203 -15.43 -7.03 -2.29
CA SER A 203 -15.94 -7.09 -3.66
C SER A 203 -15.18 -8.10 -4.53
N ASN A 204 -13.90 -8.36 -4.22
CA ASN A 204 -13.05 -9.25 -5.00
C ASN A 204 -13.07 -10.72 -4.54
N GLY A 205 -13.51 -11.00 -3.29
CA GLY A 205 -13.63 -12.36 -2.75
C GLY A 205 -12.30 -13.10 -2.58
N LEU A 206 -11.17 -12.40 -2.61
CA LEU A 206 -9.82 -12.97 -2.54
C LEU A 206 -9.40 -13.31 -1.11
N VAL A 207 -9.99 -12.65 -0.12
CA VAL A 207 -9.67 -12.86 1.30
C VAL A 207 -10.67 -13.83 1.93
N LYS A 208 -10.14 -14.90 2.55
CA LYS A 208 -10.97 -15.91 3.20
C LYS A 208 -11.67 -15.34 4.45
N PRO A 209 -12.87 -15.82 4.81
CA PRO A 209 -13.62 -15.31 5.97
C PRO A 209 -12.84 -15.35 7.29
N GLU A 210 -12.06 -16.41 7.55
CA GLU A 210 -11.24 -16.50 8.76
C GLU A 210 -10.14 -15.43 8.82
N GLU A 211 -9.59 -15.07 7.67
CA GLU A 211 -8.56 -14.04 7.55
C GLU A 211 -9.17 -12.64 7.73
N GLN A 212 -10.39 -12.42 7.21
CA GLN A 212 -11.13 -11.17 7.44
C GLN A 212 -11.43 -10.96 8.93
N LEU A 213 -11.88 -12.00 9.63
CA LEU A 213 -12.12 -11.93 11.07
C LEU A 213 -10.83 -11.65 11.85
N ARG A 214 -9.71 -12.28 11.44
CA ARG A 214 -8.40 -12.05 12.05
C ARG A 214 -7.93 -10.61 11.88
N ARG A 215 -8.09 -10.03 10.69
CA ARG A 215 -7.71 -8.63 10.39
C ARG A 215 -8.59 -7.64 11.14
N ALA A 216 -9.91 -7.85 11.13
CA ALA A 216 -10.85 -7.03 11.89
C ALA A 216 -10.51 -7.00 13.39
N GLY A 217 -10.08 -8.13 13.96
CA GLY A 217 -9.65 -8.23 15.36
C GLY A 217 -8.40 -7.42 15.72
N GLN A 218 -7.70 -6.80 14.76
CA GLN A 218 -6.54 -5.94 14.98
C GLN A 218 -6.87 -4.44 14.99
N ALA A 219 -8.11 -4.07 14.67
CA ALA A 219 -8.55 -2.69 14.51
C ALA A 219 -9.56 -2.26 15.56
N ASP A 220 -9.74 -0.94 15.74
CA ASP A 220 -10.79 -0.37 16.59
C ASP A 220 -12.15 -0.41 15.90
N THR A 221 -12.15 -0.33 14.56
CA THR A 221 -13.34 -0.43 13.73
C THR A 221 -13.01 -1.08 12.39
N THR A 222 -14.02 -1.67 11.76
CA THR A 222 -13.98 -2.15 10.39
C THR A 222 -15.01 -1.39 9.58
N VAL A 223 -14.63 -0.98 8.38
CA VAL A 223 -15.51 -0.27 7.43
C VAL A 223 -15.54 -1.02 6.11
N ASP A 224 -16.73 -1.19 5.54
CA ASP A 224 -16.98 -1.95 4.32
C ASP A 224 -17.29 -1.05 3.11
N THR A 225 -17.55 0.25 3.33
CA THR A 225 -17.81 1.22 2.25
C THR A 225 -17.04 2.51 2.43
N VAL A 226 -16.95 3.31 1.36
CA VAL A 226 -16.30 4.64 1.39
C VAL A 226 -17.04 5.58 2.33
N GLU A 227 -18.36 5.48 2.41
CA GLU A 227 -19.21 6.26 3.31
C GLU A 227 -18.92 5.90 4.79
N GLU A 228 -18.84 4.61 5.11
CA GLU A 228 -18.49 4.17 6.47
C GLU A 228 -17.07 4.60 6.87
N LEU A 229 -16.13 4.56 5.91
CA LEU A 229 -14.78 5.09 6.11
C LEU A 229 -14.82 6.60 6.40
N ASP A 230 -15.61 7.37 5.66
CA ASP A 230 -15.78 8.80 5.93
C ASP A 230 -16.32 9.06 7.34
N ASP A 231 -17.41 8.39 7.70
CA ASP A 231 -18.04 8.53 9.01
C ASP A 231 -17.08 8.20 10.15
N ALA A 232 -16.32 7.10 10.02
CA ALA A 232 -15.31 6.70 10.99
C ALA A 232 -14.22 7.77 11.15
N LEU A 233 -13.70 8.32 10.05
CA LEU A 233 -12.63 9.31 10.09
C LEU A 233 -13.11 10.70 10.53
N SER A 234 -14.35 11.06 10.25
CA SER A 234 -14.99 12.29 10.71
C SER A 234 -15.26 12.28 12.23
N PHE A 235 -15.57 11.12 12.81
CA PHE A 235 -15.75 10.97 14.25
C PHE A 235 -14.45 11.17 15.03
N THR A 236 -13.32 10.66 14.53
CA THR A 236 -12.00 10.84 15.18
C THR A 236 -11.55 12.31 15.25
N GLY A 237 -12.03 13.16 14.34
CA GLY A 237 -11.75 14.59 14.35
C GLY A 237 -12.39 15.34 15.53
N HIS A 238 -13.47 14.81 16.11
CA HIS A 238 -14.18 15.45 17.21
C HIS A 238 -13.59 15.13 18.59
N CYS A 239 -12.97 13.96 18.77
CA CYS A 239 -12.39 13.54 20.06
C CYS A 239 -11.04 14.21 20.39
N ALA A 240 -10.29 14.66 19.39
CA ALA A 240 -9.02 15.39 19.61
C ALA A 240 -9.22 16.83 20.10
N GLY A 241 -10.45 17.36 20.09
CA GLY A 241 -10.76 18.74 20.48
C GLY A 241 -11.14 18.95 21.95
N SER A 242 -11.28 17.89 22.75
CA SER A 242 -11.86 17.96 24.12
C SER A 242 -10.84 17.92 25.26
N HIS A 243 -9.54 18.02 24.98
CA HIS A 243 -8.49 18.10 26.00
C HIS A 243 -7.78 19.46 26.08
N VAL A 244 -8.55 20.55 26.18
CA VAL A 244 -8.11 21.75 26.92
C VAL A 244 -9.32 22.41 27.58
N SER A 245 -9.59 22.05 28.84
CA SER A 245 -9.98 22.96 29.92
C SER A 245 -10.42 22.14 31.14
N SER A 246 -9.56 22.02 32.15
CA SER A 246 -9.97 22.08 33.55
C SER A 246 -8.74 22.05 34.48
N ALA A 247 -8.69 23.11 35.31
CA ALA A 247 -7.82 23.39 36.46
C ALA A 247 -6.36 23.77 36.20
#